data_AF-A0A158IFM9-F1
#
_entry.id   AF-A0A158IFM9-F1
#
_cell.length_a   1.000
_cell.length_b   1.000
_cell.length_c   1.000
_cell.angle_alpha   90.00
_cell.angle_beta   90.00
_cell.angle_gamma   90.00
#
_symmetry.space_group_name_H-M   'P 1'
#
loop_
_entity.id
_entity.type
_entity.pdbx_description
1 polymer ?
#
loop_
_entity_poly.entity_id
_entity_poly.type
_entity_poly.pdbx_seq_one_letter_code
_entity_poly.pdbx_strand_id
1 'polypeptide(L)' 'MIEIKREANAFTSDGLLNLQQTIENLKAPAILTTGHGPKFFIAGTDFNGWSTR' A
#
# COMPACT_ATOMS: atom_id res chain seq x y z
N MET A 1 6.17 -10.93 3.81
CA MET A 1 6.22 -9.52 4.23
C MET A 1 5.91 -8.67 3.01
N ILE A 2 4.97 -7.73 3.12
CA ILE A 2 4.60 -6.80 2.05
C ILE A 2 5.11 -5.43 2.45
N GLU A 3 5.98 -4.83 1.64
CA GLU A 3 6.46 -3.46 1.84
C GLU A 3 5.74 -2.52 0.87
N ILE A 4 5.09 -1.49 1.41
CA ILE A 4 4.50 -0.42 0.62
C ILE A 4 5.60 0.59 0.34
N LYS A 5 5.96 0.75 -0.94
CA LYS A 5 7.04 1.66 -1.38
C LYS A 5 6.53 2.63 -2.44
N ARG A 6 6.32 3.88 -2.02
CA ARG A 6 5.80 5.01 -2.81
C ARG A 6 5.95 6.29 -1.98
N GLU A 7 5.61 7.45 -2.54
CA GLU A 7 5.70 8.71 -1.80
C GLU A 7 4.83 8.65 -0.52
N ALA A 8 5.46 8.87 0.63
CA ALA A 8 4.88 8.76 1.96
C ALA A 8 4.07 7.46 2.23
N ASN A 9 4.30 6.41 1.43
CA ASN A 9 3.54 5.16 1.48
C ASN A 9 2.01 5.34 1.28
N ALA A 10 1.58 6.40 0.57
CA ALA A 10 0.17 6.73 0.35
C ALA A 10 -0.58 5.76 -0.58
N PHE A 11 -1.79 5.37 -0.25
CA PHE A 11 -2.61 4.48 -1.07
C PHE A 11 -3.08 5.15 -2.37
N THR A 12 -2.60 4.64 -3.50
CA THR A 12 -3.14 4.94 -4.84
C THR A 12 -4.12 3.85 -5.25
N SER A 13 -5.03 4.13 -6.20
CA SER A 13 -6.00 3.11 -6.68
C SER A 13 -5.31 1.84 -7.20
N ASP A 14 -4.29 1.98 -8.04
CA ASP A 14 -3.55 0.84 -8.57
C ASP A 14 -2.75 0.12 -7.48
N GLY A 15 -2.28 0.88 -6.48
CA GLY A 15 -1.60 0.31 -5.32
C GLY A 15 -2.51 -0.57 -4.47
N LEU A 16 -3.75 -0.15 -4.26
CA LEU A 16 -4.75 -0.92 -3.52
C LEU A 16 -5.18 -2.17 -4.30
N LEU A 17 -5.40 -2.04 -5.62
CA LEU A 17 -5.72 -3.19 -6.48
C LEU A 17 -4.60 -4.24 -6.47
N ASN A 18 -3.34 -3.80 -6.56
CA ASN A 18 -2.20 -4.71 -6.49
C ASN A 18 -2.07 -5.37 -5.11
N LEU A 19 -2.29 -4.62 -4.02
CA LEU A 19 -2.26 -5.16 -2.66
C LEU A 19 -3.36 -6.20 -2.44
N GLN A 20 -4.58 -5.94 -2.92
CA GLN A 20 -5.68 -6.89 -2.86
C GLN A 20 -5.32 -8.19 -3.58
N GLN A 21 -4.90 -8.11 -4.85
CA GLN A 21 -4.50 -9.28 -5.63
C GLN A 21 -3.35 -10.05 -4.96
N THR A 22 -2.40 -9.34 -4.35
CA THR A 22 -1.29 -9.96 -3.64
C THR A 22 -1.77 -10.74 -2.42
N ILE A 23 -2.66 -10.16 -1.60
CA ILE A 23 -3.21 -10.81 -0.40
C ILE A 23 -4.08 -12.01 -0.77
N GLU A 24 -4.94 -11.88 -1.79
CA GLU A 24 -5.83 -12.97 -2.24
C GLU A 24 -5.05 -14.21 -2.71
N ASN A 25 -3.88 -14.00 -3.30
CA ASN A 25 -3.02 -15.08 -3.79
C ASN A 25 -2.03 -15.61 -2.71
N LEU A 26 -1.93 -14.95 -1.55
CA LEU A 26 -0.97 -15.35 -0.52
C LEU A 26 -1.54 -16.45 0.38
N LYS A 27 -0.84 -17.59 0.45
CA LYS A 27 -1.12 -18.65 1.44
C LYS A 27 -0.07 -18.61 2.54
N ALA A 28 -0.35 -17.88 3.61
CA ALA A 28 0.52 -17.77 4.77
C ALA A 28 -0.28 -17.78 6.07
N PRO A 29 0.27 -18.34 7.17
CA PRO A 29 -0.39 -18.32 8.48
C PRO A 29 -0.43 -16.92 9.11
N ALA A 30 0.38 -15.98 8.62
CA ALA A 30 0.39 -14.58 9.03
C ALA A 30 0.99 -13.69 7.91
N ILE A 31 0.59 -12.43 7.88
CA ILE A 31 1.10 -11.42 6.94
C ILE A 31 1.61 -10.21 7.72
N LEU A 32 2.88 -9.87 7.51
CA LEU A 32 3.45 -8.60 7.96
C LEU A 32 3.42 -7.61 6.81
N THR A 33 2.76 -6.48 7.01
CA THR A 33 2.78 -5.32 6.10
C THR A 33 3.60 -4.21 6.73
N THR A 34 4.42 -3.52 5.96
CA THR A 34 5.27 -2.40 6.41
C THR A 34 5.27 -1.25 5.41
N GLY A 35 5.56 -0.04 5.89
CA GLY A 35 5.91 1.09 5.04
C GLY A 35 7.40 1.11 4.71
N HIS A 36 7.76 1.66 3.57
CA HIS A 36 9.14 1.89 3.20
C HIS A 36 9.74 3.09 3.95
N GLY A 37 10.93 2.91 4.50
CA GLY A 37 11.69 3.95 5.20
C GLY A 37 11.16 4.26 6.62
N PRO A 38 11.82 5.20 7.33
CA PRO A 38 11.60 5.38 8.77
C PRO A 38 10.44 6.33 9.11
N LYS A 39 9.90 7.05 8.14
CA LYS A 39 9.02 8.20 8.40
C LYS A 39 7.54 7.83 8.57
N PHE A 40 7.00 7.04 7.65
CA PHE A 40 5.58 6.77 7.60
C PHE A 40 5.34 5.28 7.39
N PHE A 41 4.42 4.70 8.15
CA PHE A 41 3.88 3.39 7.79
C PHE A 41 3.02 3.52 6.53
N ILE A 42 1.96 4.33 6.59
CA ILE A 42 1.07 4.71 5.47
C ILE A 42 0.56 6.11 5.76
N ALA A 43 0.72 7.07 4.84
CA ALA A 43 0.28 8.45 5.03
C ALA A 43 -1.21 8.70 4.69
N GLY A 44 -1.96 7.65 4.34
CA GLY A 44 -3.38 7.73 3.96
C GLY A 44 -3.58 7.61 2.45
N THR A 45 -4.64 8.22 1.93
CA THR A 45 -4.97 8.21 0.51
C THR A 45 -4.12 9.19 -0.28
N ASP A 46 -3.74 8.84 -1.50
CA ASP A 46 -3.19 9.80 -2.46
C ASP A 46 -4.30 10.75 -2.95
N PHE A 47 -4.32 11.96 -2.38
CA PHE A 47 -5.29 12.99 -2.74
C PHE A 47 -5.01 13.63 -4.10
N ASN A 48 -3.77 13.61 -4.59
CA ASN A 48 -3.42 14.21 -5.87
C ASN A 48 -4.12 13.48 -7.02
N GLY A 49 -4.17 12.14 -6.94
CA GLY A 49 -4.93 11.31 -7.89
C GLY A 49 -6.44 11.33 -7.66
N TRP A 50 -6.91 11.61 -6.43
CA TRP A 50 -8.34 11.69 -6.10
C TRP A 50 -8.99 12.94 -6.67
N SER A 51 -8.32 14.10 -6.64
CA SER A 51 -8.87 15.37 -7.12
C SER A 51 -9.04 15.47 -8.64
N THR A 52 -8.49 14.51 -9.39
CA THR A 52 -8.57 14.45 -10.86
C THR A 52 -9.71 13.55 -11.38
N ARG A 53 -10.58 13.02 -10.52
CA ARG A 53 -11.76 12.24 -10.89
C ARG A 53 -13.05 13.02 -10.70
#